data_AF-M0B448-F1
#
_entry.id   AF-M0B448-F1
#
_cell.length_a   1.000
_cell.length_b   1.000
_cell.length_c   1.000
_cell.angle_alpha   90.00
_cell.angle_beta   90.00
_cell.angle_gamma   90.00
#
_symmetry.space_group_name_H-M   'P 1'
#
loop_
_entity.id
_entity.type
_entity.pdbx_description
1 polymer ?
#
loop_
_entity_poly.entity_id
_entity_poly.type
_entity_poly.pdbx_seq_one_letter_code
_entity_poly.pdbx_strand_id
1 'polypeptide(L)'
;MTSVYSTTKIDPPWRNEGLLRRLYIDEQLSTKEISNRLDCGVSTVSKWLKRHGIPTRGPGGTDAVCDTLKDGEKLREEYLTKEKSTHELADELDVCAWTVHQYLIKHDIPRRGFGNVGEDNGNYKGGHTDDYGPSYQRQRKKALERDDYECQVCGMTQTQHKQERGEQLHIHHIRPFRKYGVENHEEANRLGNLISLCQQCHSRWEGVPVVPRRD
;
A
#
# COMPACT_ATOMS: atom_id res chain seq x y z
N MET A 1 -71.37 -19.99 6.10
CA MET A 1 -70.75 -18.78 6.67
C MET A 1 -69.27 -18.76 6.26
N THR A 2 -68.97 -18.22 5.09
CA THR A 2 -67.62 -18.11 4.55
C THR A 2 -67.00 -16.80 5.01
N SER A 3 -66.06 -16.89 5.94
CA SER A 3 -65.31 -15.74 6.46
C SER A 3 -64.35 -15.21 5.39
N VAL A 4 -64.63 -14.01 4.89
CA VAL A 4 -63.80 -13.27 3.95
C VAL A 4 -62.78 -12.42 4.72
N TYR A 5 -61.72 -13.05 5.25
CA TYR A 5 -60.55 -12.28 5.68
C TYR A 5 -59.72 -11.93 4.44
N SER A 6 -60.03 -10.76 3.86
CA SER A 6 -59.18 -10.09 2.90
C SER A 6 -57.89 -9.68 3.59
N THR A 7 -56.83 -10.46 3.40
CA THR A 7 -55.49 -10.10 3.86
C THR A 7 -54.94 -9.05 2.90
N THR A 8 -55.18 -7.77 3.18
CA THR A 8 -54.39 -6.71 2.57
C THR A 8 -52.93 -6.97 2.95
N LYS A 9 -52.10 -7.29 1.95
CA LYS A 9 -50.66 -7.46 2.16
C LYS A 9 -50.10 -6.10 2.54
N ILE A 10 -49.88 -5.86 3.84
CA ILE A 10 -49.21 -4.66 4.32
C ILE A 10 -47.80 -4.69 3.74
N ASP A 11 -47.45 -3.65 2.98
CA ASP A 11 -46.11 -3.54 2.43
C ASP A 11 -45.09 -3.46 3.58
N PRO A 12 -44.00 -4.25 3.51
CA PRO A 12 -42.99 -4.20 4.54
C PRO A 12 -42.42 -2.79 4.73
N PRO A 13 -42.11 -2.36 5.97
CA PRO A 13 -41.77 -0.97 6.28
C PRO A 13 -40.51 -0.49 5.54
N TRP A 14 -39.54 -1.37 5.29
CA TRP A 14 -38.33 -1.07 4.52
C TRP A 14 -38.58 -0.81 3.02
N ARG A 15 -39.82 -0.91 2.52
CA ARG A 15 -40.19 -0.47 1.17
C ARG A 15 -40.62 0.98 1.10
N ASN A 16 -40.93 1.61 2.24
CA ASN A 16 -41.37 2.99 2.29
C ASN A 16 -40.16 3.94 2.17
N GLU A 17 -40.10 4.69 1.07
CA GLU A 17 -39.02 5.65 0.80
C GLU A 17 -38.91 6.71 1.89
N GLY A 18 -40.01 7.35 2.27
CA GLY A 18 -40.01 8.42 3.26
C GLY A 18 -39.56 7.94 4.64
N LEU A 19 -39.91 6.71 5.01
CA LEU A 19 -39.41 6.09 6.23
C LEU A 19 -37.90 5.82 6.15
N LEU A 20 -37.42 5.22 5.07
CA LEU A 20 -35.99 4.95 4.90
C LEU A 20 -35.15 6.23 4.83
N ARG A 21 -35.65 7.26 4.14
CA ARG A 21 -35.00 8.58 4.07
C ARG A 21 -34.89 9.22 5.45
N ARG A 22 -35.97 9.23 6.23
CA ARG A 22 -35.96 9.76 7.60
C ARG A 22 -34.99 9.02 8.49
N LEU A 23 -35.06 7.69 8.52
CA LEU A 23 -34.20 6.88 9.37
C LEU A 23 -32.71 7.01 9.00
N TYR A 24 -32.39 7.11 7.72
CA TYR A 24 -31.01 7.10 7.22
C TYR A 24 -30.37 8.49 7.12
N ILE A 25 -31.12 9.51 6.69
CA ILE A 25 -30.62 10.88 6.49
C ILE A 25 -30.90 11.74 7.72
N ASP A 26 -32.16 11.81 8.17
CA ASP A 26 -32.56 12.74 9.22
C ASP A 26 -32.13 12.23 10.62
N GLU A 27 -32.41 10.95 10.90
CA GLU A 27 -32.05 10.28 12.16
C GLU A 27 -30.64 9.65 12.12
N GLN A 28 -29.96 9.70 10.96
CA GLN A 28 -28.56 9.28 10.75
C GLN A 28 -28.21 7.83 11.13
N LEU A 29 -29.20 6.93 11.22
CA LEU A 29 -28.98 5.54 11.59
C LEU A 29 -28.19 4.78 10.51
N SER A 30 -27.29 3.91 10.95
CA SER A 30 -26.61 2.96 10.07
C SER A 30 -27.57 1.94 9.47
N THR A 31 -27.19 1.32 8.36
CA THR A 31 -27.99 0.23 7.76
C THR A 31 -28.21 -0.94 8.72
N LYS A 32 -27.33 -1.14 9.71
CA LYS A 32 -27.47 -2.14 10.78
C LYS A 32 -28.52 -1.74 11.82
N GLU A 33 -28.51 -0.48 12.27
CA GLU A 33 -29.52 0.02 13.21
C GLU A 33 -30.91 0.06 12.58
N ILE A 34 -31.02 0.48 11.32
CA ILE A 34 -32.28 0.43 10.57
C ILE A 34 -32.75 -1.03 10.40
N SER A 35 -31.84 -1.95 10.11
CA SER A 35 -32.12 -3.38 9.99
C SER A 35 -32.71 -3.94 11.29
N ASN A 36 -32.10 -3.64 12.44
CA ASN A 36 -32.62 -4.03 13.75
C ASN A 36 -34.00 -3.39 14.04
N ARG A 37 -34.16 -2.09 13.72
CA ARG A 37 -35.39 -1.34 14.00
C ARG A 37 -36.58 -1.80 13.15
N LEU A 38 -36.31 -2.24 11.92
CA LEU A 38 -37.34 -2.70 10.98
C LEU A 38 -37.47 -4.22 10.92
N ASP A 39 -36.77 -4.94 11.80
CA ASP A 39 -36.71 -6.40 11.85
C ASP A 39 -36.50 -7.05 10.47
N CYS A 40 -35.45 -6.60 9.79
CA CYS A 40 -35.11 -7.09 8.46
C CYS A 40 -33.59 -7.24 8.30
N GLY A 41 -33.13 -7.94 7.27
CA GLY A 41 -31.69 -8.08 7.03
C GLY A 41 -31.01 -6.77 6.58
N VAL A 42 -29.76 -6.53 7.00
CA VAL A 42 -28.95 -5.35 6.60
C VAL A 42 -28.89 -5.16 5.08
N SER A 43 -28.73 -6.27 4.33
CA SER A 43 -28.71 -6.25 2.87
C SER A 43 -30.07 -5.83 2.27
N THR A 44 -31.18 -6.01 2.98
CA THR A 44 -32.51 -5.54 2.58
C THR A 44 -32.56 -4.02 2.63
N VAL A 45 -32.07 -3.41 3.71
CA VAL A 45 -32.00 -1.96 3.85
C VAL A 45 -31.15 -1.35 2.73
N SER A 46 -29.93 -1.86 2.50
CA SER A 46 -29.04 -1.39 1.43
C SER A 46 -29.66 -1.51 0.04
N LYS A 47 -30.38 -2.61 -0.24
CA LYS A 47 -31.09 -2.80 -1.52
C LYS A 47 -32.17 -1.74 -1.73
N TRP A 48 -32.94 -1.41 -0.70
CA TRP A 48 -34.05 -0.46 -0.80
C TRP A 48 -33.62 1.00 -0.78
N LEU A 49 -32.55 1.36 -0.04
CA LEU A 49 -31.90 2.68 -0.17
C LEU A 49 -31.45 2.92 -1.62
N LYS A 50 -30.78 1.94 -2.23
CA LYS A 50 -30.36 2.01 -3.65
C LYS A 50 -31.55 2.10 -4.60
N ARG A 51 -32.61 1.30 -4.38
CA ARG A 51 -33.80 1.28 -5.23
C ARG A 51 -34.55 2.61 -5.22
N HIS A 52 -34.58 3.29 -4.09
CA HIS A 52 -35.19 4.62 -3.94
C HIS A 52 -34.26 5.77 -4.31
N GLY A 53 -33.04 5.49 -4.76
CA GLY A 53 -32.06 6.52 -5.08
C GLY A 53 -31.62 7.34 -3.86
N ILE A 54 -31.77 6.79 -2.64
CA ILE A 54 -31.28 7.43 -1.42
C ILE A 54 -29.75 7.28 -1.41
N PRO A 55 -28.99 8.39 -1.40
CA PRO A 55 -27.53 8.33 -1.40
C PRO A 55 -27.04 7.57 -0.17
N THR A 56 -26.30 6.48 -0.37
CA THR A 56 -25.73 5.69 0.71
C THR A 56 -24.33 6.19 1.05
N ARG A 57 -24.04 6.33 2.34
CA ARG A 57 -22.68 6.44 2.89
C ARG A 57 -21.81 5.36 2.24
N GLY A 58 -20.71 5.78 1.61
CA GLY A 58 -19.81 4.84 0.91
C GLY A 58 -19.30 3.73 1.85
N PRO A 59 -18.74 2.63 1.30
CA PRO A 59 -18.09 1.62 2.12
C PRO A 59 -16.98 2.29 2.94
N GLY A 60 -17.15 2.30 4.27
CA GLY A 60 -16.30 3.07 5.20
C GLY A 60 -16.96 4.33 5.77
N GLY A 61 -18.29 4.32 5.94
CA GLY A 61 -19.09 5.47 6.34
C GLY A 61 -18.48 6.37 7.41
N THR A 62 -18.20 7.61 7.02
CA THR A 62 -18.24 8.78 7.88
C THR A 62 -18.84 9.92 7.03
N ASP A 63 -20.13 10.24 7.19
CA ASP A 63 -20.66 11.52 6.69
C ASP A 63 -20.22 12.69 7.60
N ALA A 64 -19.67 12.38 8.77
CA ALA A 64 -19.02 13.29 9.70
C ALA A 64 -17.58 13.64 9.30
N VAL A 65 -17.28 13.76 7.99
CA VAL A 65 -15.96 14.25 7.60
C VAL A 65 -15.91 15.76 7.87
N CYS A 66 -15.11 16.12 8.87
CA CYS A 66 -14.76 17.49 9.28
C CYS A 66 -14.48 18.39 8.06
N ASP A 67 -14.97 19.63 8.08
CA ASP A 67 -14.72 20.64 7.04
C ASP A 67 -13.22 20.78 6.72
N THR A 68 -12.36 20.55 7.72
CA THR A 68 -10.90 20.53 7.59
C THR A 68 -10.37 19.47 6.61
N LEU A 69 -10.99 18.29 6.49
CA LEU A 69 -10.55 17.30 5.51
C LEU A 69 -11.05 17.59 4.10
N LYS A 70 -12.23 18.22 3.97
CA LYS A 70 -12.81 18.62 2.67
C LYS A 70 -12.12 19.85 2.07
N ASP A 71 -11.55 20.70 2.93
CA ASP A 71 -10.74 21.83 2.54
C ASP A 71 -9.28 21.37 2.35
N GLY A 72 -8.87 21.22 1.09
CA GLY A 72 -7.53 20.77 0.74
C GLY A 72 -6.43 21.75 1.16
N GLU A 73 -6.70 23.06 1.24
CA GLU A 73 -5.71 24.04 1.67
C GLU A 73 -5.46 23.91 3.17
N LYS A 74 -6.54 23.83 3.95
CA LYS A 74 -6.46 23.62 5.40
C LYS A 74 -5.85 22.27 5.76
N LEU A 75 -6.23 21.21 5.05
CA LEU A 75 -5.62 19.88 5.22
C LEU A 75 -4.12 19.92 4.90
N ARG A 76 -3.72 20.65 3.86
CA ARG A 76 -2.30 20.81 3.50
C ARG A 76 -1.53 21.60 4.55
N GLU A 77 -2.12 22.65 5.13
CA GLU A 77 -1.50 23.42 6.20
C GLU A 77 -1.29 22.57 7.45
N GLU A 78 -2.35 21.89 7.92
CA GLU A 78 -2.29 21.02 9.10
C GLU A 78 -1.32 19.86 8.90
N TYR A 79 -1.30 19.25 7.71
CA TYR A 79 -0.41 18.17 7.38
C TYR A 79 1.02 18.68 7.12
N LEU A 80 1.29 19.44 6.05
CA LEU A 80 2.66 19.78 5.66
C LEU A 80 3.30 20.88 6.51
N THR A 81 2.57 21.94 6.86
CA THR A 81 3.14 23.11 7.56
C THR A 81 3.25 22.87 9.06
N LYS A 82 2.22 22.27 9.66
CA LYS A 82 2.20 21.95 11.10
C LYS A 82 2.75 20.56 11.42
N GLU A 83 3.20 19.83 10.40
CA GLU A 83 3.82 18.51 10.50
C GLU A 83 3.02 17.45 11.25
N LYS A 84 1.69 17.61 11.39
CA LYS A 84 0.83 16.62 12.05
C LYS A 84 0.78 15.33 11.24
N SER A 85 0.91 14.19 11.90
CA SER A 85 0.78 12.88 11.27
C SER A 85 -0.68 12.58 10.89
N THR A 86 -0.91 11.59 10.03
CA THR A 86 -2.27 11.13 9.71
C THR A 86 -3.00 10.56 10.92
N HIS A 87 -2.28 10.14 11.96
CA HIS A 87 -2.85 9.62 13.20
C HIS A 87 -3.25 10.76 14.14
N GLU A 88 -2.40 11.77 14.30
CA GLU A 88 -2.75 12.97 15.08
C GLU A 88 -3.94 13.71 14.45
N LEU A 89 -3.96 13.85 13.12
CA LEU A 89 -5.12 14.42 12.42
C LEU A 89 -6.37 13.55 12.56
N ALA A 90 -6.21 12.22 12.65
CA ALA A 90 -7.33 11.32 12.84
C ALA A 90 -7.93 11.47 14.25
N ASP A 91 -7.07 11.52 15.27
CA ASP A 91 -7.47 11.69 16.66
C ASP A 91 -8.12 13.07 16.90
N GLU A 92 -7.55 14.14 16.33
CA GLU A 92 -8.08 15.50 16.44
C GLU A 92 -9.43 15.69 15.74
N LEU A 93 -9.62 15.01 14.59
CA LEU A 93 -10.81 15.16 13.75
C LEU A 93 -11.86 14.08 14.01
N ASP A 94 -11.63 13.19 14.99
CA ASP A 94 -12.47 12.05 15.34
C ASP A 94 -12.83 11.17 14.12
N VAL A 95 -11.81 10.87 13.31
CA VAL A 95 -11.92 10.00 12.13
C VAL A 95 -10.83 8.95 12.16
N CYS A 96 -10.93 7.89 11.36
CA CYS A 96 -9.81 6.97 11.23
C CYS A 96 -8.70 7.55 10.34
N ALA A 97 -7.44 7.17 10.62
CA ALA A 97 -6.28 7.60 9.84
C ALA A 97 -6.37 7.27 8.34
N TRP A 98 -7.12 6.22 7.99
CA TRP A 98 -7.43 5.89 6.60
C TRP A 98 -8.30 6.95 5.91
N THR A 99 -9.25 7.56 6.63
CA THR A 99 -10.07 8.66 6.11
C THR A 99 -9.19 9.87 5.79
N VAL A 100 -8.29 10.26 6.69
CA VAL A 100 -7.30 11.32 6.44
C VAL A 100 -6.47 10.99 5.20
N HIS A 101 -5.99 9.75 5.10
CA HIS A 101 -5.22 9.27 3.95
C HIS A 101 -5.98 9.37 2.62
N GLN A 102 -7.26 9.02 2.58
CA GLN A 102 -8.09 9.14 1.38
C GLN A 102 -8.28 10.60 0.96
N TYR A 103 -8.42 11.52 1.91
CA TYR A 103 -8.53 12.95 1.60
C TYR A 103 -7.21 13.58 1.15
N LEU A 104 -6.06 13.14 1.68
CA LEU A 104 -4.75 13.53 1.13
C LEU A 104 -4.62 13.14 -0.35
N ILE A 105 -5.05 11.92 -0.73
CA ILE A 105 -5.08 11.49 -2.15
C ILE A 105 -6.04 12.36 -2.95
N LYS A 106 -7.26 12.58 -2.42
CA LYS A 106 -8.32 13.31 -3.11
C LYS A 106 -7.94 14.76 -3.42
N HIS A 107 -7.16 15.40 -2.54
CA HIS A 107 -6.70 16.77 -2.69
C HIS A 107 -5.30 16.88 -3.32
N ASP A 108 -4.73 15.77 -3.81
CA ASP A 108 -3.39 15.71 -4.39
C ASP A 108 -2.29 16.26 -3.45
N ILE A 109 -2.46 16.04 -2.14
CA ILE A 109 -1.50 16.46 -1.12
C ILE A 109 -0.44 15.36 -1.02
N PRO A 110 0.84 15.67 -1.31
CA PRO A 110 1.90 14.66 -1.28
C PRO A 110 2.05 14.13 0.14
N ARG A 111 2.03 12.81 0.30
CA ARG A 111 2.28 12.19 1.60
C ARG A 111 3.71 12.48 2.01
N ARG A 112 3.89 12.99 3.23
CA ARG A 112 5.18 12.90 3.92
C ARG A 112 5.52 11.41 3.97
N GLY A 113 6.65 11.03 3.40
CA GLY A 113 6.99 9.63 3.12
C GLY A 113 6.70 8.73 4.32
N PHE A 114 6.10 7.57 4.07
CA PHE A 114 5.89 6.58 5.11
C PHE A 114 7.23 6.02 5.56
N GLY A 115 7.56 6.32 6.80
CA GLY A 115 8.80 5.89 7.42
C GLY A 115 9.95 6.79 7.05
N ASN A 116 10.81 7.00 8.03
CA ASN A 116 12.20 7.21 7.74
C ASN A 116 12.65 6.21 6.66
N VAL A 117 13.13 6.73 5.54
CA VAL A 117 13.71 5.90 4.49
C VAL A 117 15.16 5.65 4.92
N GLY A 118 15.52 4.39 5.12
CA GLY A 118 16.83 4.04 5.67
C GLY A 118 16.80 3.88 7.19
N GLU A 119 17.94 4.18 7.82
CA GLU A 119 18.29 3.77 9.19
C GLU A 119 17.34 4.27 10.28
N ASP A 120 16.58 5.35 10.03
CA ASP A 120 15.75 5.94 11.08
C ASP A 120 14.38 5.25 11.26
N ASN A 121 13.99 4.23 10.48
CA ASN A 121 12.69 3.55 10.65
C ASN A 121 12.80 2.33 11.58
N GLY A 122 11.98 2.25 12.64
CA GLY A 122 12.02 1.14 13.61
C GLY A 122 11.65 -0.24 13.03
N ASN A 123 10.99 -0.27 11.87
CA ASN A 123 10.72 -1.49 11.08
C ASN A 123 11.72 -1.66 9.92
N TYR A 124 12.70 -0.77 9.77
CA TYR A 124 13.76 -0.90 8.78
C TYR A 124 14.70 -2.03 9.19
N LYS A 125 14.44 -3.21 8.64
CA LYS A 125 15.37 -4.34 8.61
C LYS A 125 16.17 -4.30 7.31
N GLY A 126 16.85 -3.18 7.05
CA GLY A 126 17.81 -3.02 5.95
C GLY A 126 17.28 -3.43 4.57
N GLY A 127 16.86 -2.48 3.72
CA GLY A 127 16.34 -2.78 2.38
C GLY A 127 17.19 -3.80 1.61
N HIS A 128 16.77 -5.07 1.58
CA HIS A 128 17.53 -6.22 1.06
C HIS A 128 19.03 -6.27 1.42
N THR A 129 19.45 -5.63 2.52
CA THR A 129 20.86 -5.55 2.94
C THR A 129 21.24 -6.58 4.01
N ASP A 130 20.26 -7.25 4.61
CA ASP A 130 20.50 -8.06 5.81
C ASP A 130 20.92 -9.50 5.50
N ASP A 131 20.65 -10.02 4.29
CA ASP A 131 20.99 -11.40 3.91
C ASP A 131 22.47 -11.58 3.53
N TYR A 132 23.18 -10.48 3.22
CA TYR A 132 24.55 -10.52 2.69
C TYR A 132 25.59 -9.90 3.62
N GLY A 133 25.17 -9.43 4.80
CA GLY A 133 26.02 -8.89 5.86
C GLY A 133 26.64 -7.50 5.61
N PRO A 134 27.21 -6.86 6.65
CA PRO A 134 27.65 -5.46 6.63
C PRO A 134 28.67 -5.07 5.55
N SER A 135 29.46 -6.03 5.06
CA SER A 135 30.47 -5.76 4.03
C SER A 135 29.86 -5.53 2.64
N TYR A 136 28.60 -5.95 2.42
CA TYR A 136 28.02 -6.05 1.09
C TYR A 136 27.96 -4.72 0.35
N GLN A 137 27.45 -3.65 0.97
CA GLN A 137 27.29 -2.36 0.27
C GLN A 137 28.62 -1.77 -0.21
N ARG A 138 29.66 -1.84 0.63
CA ARG A 138 31.02 -1.40 0.27
C ARG A 138 31.60 -2.25 -0.86
N GLN A 139 31.40 -3.57 -0.81
CA GLN A 139 31.94 -4.49 -1.81
C GLN A 139 31.16 -4.43 -3.12
N ARG A 140 29.85 -4.20 -3.09
CA ARG A 140 29.00 -3.93 -4.24
C ARG A 140 29.49 -2.72 -5.03
N LYS A 141 29.75 -1.60 -4.34
CA LYS A 141 30.28 -0.39 -4.98
C LYS A 141 31.61 -0.67 -5.69
N LYS A 142 32.55 -1.32 -4.99
CA LYS A 142 33.84 -1.71 -5.57
C LYS A 142 33.71 -2.67 -6.76
N ALA A 143 32.77 -3.60 -6.73
CA ALA A 143 32.51 -4.52 -7.85
C ALA A 143 32.00 -3.75 -9.07
N LEU A 144 31.01 -2.85 -8.89
CA LEU A 144 30.52 -1.98 -9.96
C LEU A 144 31.63 -1.09 -10.55
N GLU A 145 32.46 -0.48 -9.69
CA GLU A 145 33.60 0.35 -10.13
C GLU A 145 34.65 -0.46 -10.89
N ARG A 146 34.99 -1.67 -10.42
CA ARG A 146 35.91 -2.59 -11.12
C ARG A 146 35.36 -3.00 -12.49
N ASP A 147 34.06 -3.22 -12.57
CA ASP A 147 33.35 -3.72 -13.74
C ASP A 147 32.92 -2.58 -14.69
N ASP A 148 33.45 -1.36 -14.49
CA ASP A 148 33.16 -0.14 -15.26
C ASP A 148 31.65 0.18 -15.38
N TYR A 149 30.87 -0.21 -14.37
CA TYR A 149 29.42 -0.13 -14.40
C TYR A 149 28.79 -0.82 -15.64
N GLU A 150 29.41 -1.89 -16.12
CA GLU A 150 28.92 -2.71 -17.23
C GLU A 150 28.62 -4.14 -16.80
N CYS A 151 27.62 -4.74 -17.45
CA CYS A 151 27.44 -6.18 -17.38
C CYS A 151 28.66 -6.90 -17.96
N GLN A 152 29.30 -7.73 -17.16
CA GLN A 152 30.50 -8.46 -17.54
C GLN A 152 30.25 -9.63 -18.51
N VAL A 153 29.00 -9.84 -18.94
CA VAL A 153 28.62 -10.86 -19.93
C VAL A 153 28.17 -10.22 -21.25
N CYS A 154 27.22 -9.29 -21.23
CA CYS A 154 26.68 -8.69 -22.47
C CYS A 154 27.16 -7.26 -22.75
N GLY A 155 27.91 -6.63 -21.85
CA GLY A 155 28.36 -5.24 -22.00
C GLY A 155 27.29 -4.18 -21.79
N MET A 156 26.06 -4.54 -21.42
CA MET A 156 25.03 -3.56 -21.09
C MET A 156 25.47 -2.68 -19.93
N THR A 157 25.49 -1.36 -20.16
CA THR A 157 25.86 -0.37 -19.14
C THR A 157 24.77 -0.24 -18.08
N GLN A 158 25.15 0.24 -16.90
CA GLN A 158 24.24 0.64 -15.82
C GLN A 158 23.15 1.61 -16.29
N THR A 159 23.53 2.58 -17.12
CA THR A 159 22.58 3.59 -17.64
C THR A 159 21.54 2.93 -18.55
N GLN A 160 21.99 2.09 -19.49
CA GLN A 160 21.07 1.32 -20.35
C GLN A 160 20.17 0.40 -19.53
N HIS A 161 20.73 -0.35 -18.59
CA HIS A 161 19.94 -1.23 -17.73
C HIS A 161 18.88 -0.46 -16.94
N LYS A 162 19.23 0.69 -16.37
CA LYS A 162 18.29 1.53 -15.63
C LYS A 162 17.18 2.09 -16.54
N GLN A 163 17.50 2.45 -17.78
CA GLN A 163 16.50 2.92 -18.75
C GLN A 163 15.56 1.79 -19.19
N GLU A 164 16.09 0.59 -19.45
CA GLU A 164 15.31 -0.54 -19.97
C GLU A 164 14.54 -1.31 -18.89
N ARG A 165 15.08 -1.38 -17.67
CA ARG A 165 14.58 -2.24 -16.58
C ARG A 165 14.11 -1.47 -15.35
N GLY A 166 14.39 -0.17 -15.27
CA GLY A 166 14.05 0.65 -14.11
C GLY A 166 14.93 0.42 -12.88
N GLU A 167 15.97 -0.42 -12.99
CA GLU A 167 16.83 -0.81 -11.87
C GLU A 167 18.32 -0.82 -12.24
N GLN A 168 19.18 -0.82 -11.22
CA GLN A 168 20.63 -0.86 -11.40
C GLN A 168 21.10 -2.26 -11.82
N LEU A 169 22.34 -2.40 -12.31
CA LEU A 169 23.00 -3.70 -12.45
C LEU A 169 23.04 -4.43 -11.11
N HIS A 170 22.92 -5.75 -11.20
CA HIS A 170 22.91 -6.66 -10.06
C HIS A 170 24.34 -7.12 -9.77
N ILE A 171 24.60 -7.44 -8.50
CA ILE A 171 25.82 -8.13 -8.13
C ILE A 171 25.49 -9.61 -7.98
N HIS A 172 26.19 -10.43 -8.75
CA HIS A 172 26.09 -11.88 -8.69
C HIS A 172 27.24 -12.46 -7.86
N HIS A 173 26.91 -13.36 -6.92
CA HIS A 173 27.90 -14.17 -6.21
C HIS A 173 28.26 -15.40 -7.04
N ILE A 174 29.50 -15.46 -7.54
CA ILE A 174 30.03 -16.58 -8.35
C ILE A 174 29.90 -17.89 -7.58
N ARG A 175 30.35 -17.92 -6.31
CA ARG A 175 29.99 -18.96 -5.35
C ARG A 175 28.83 -18.44 -4.49
N PRO A 176 27.66 -19.11 -4.52
CA PRO A 176 26.46 -18.63 -3.85
C PRO A 176 26.67 -18.27 -2.38
N PHE A 177 26.17 -17.12 -1.94
CA PHE A 177 26.34 -16.61 -0.57
C PHE A 177 25.92 -17.63 0.51
N ARG A 178 24.83 -18.36 0.28
CA ARG A 178 24.33 -19.43 1.18
C ARG A 178 25.34 -20.52 1.54
N LYS A 179 26.46 -20.64 0.79
CA LYS A 179 27.56 -21.58 1.09
C LYS A 179 28.54 -21.07 2.14
N TYR A 180 28.44 -19.81 2.55
CA TYR A 180 29.31 -19.17 3.52
C TYR A 180 28.59 -18.91 4.85
N GLY A 181 27.32 -18.52 4.82
CA GLY A 181 26.60 -18.05 6.01
C GLY A 181 26.79 -16.55 6.24
N VAL A 182 25.86 -15.93 6.96
CA VAL A 182 25.84 -14.48 7.22
C VAL A 182 27.05 -14.05 8.06
N GLU A 183 27.51 -14.91 8.96
CA GLU A 183 28.71 -14.72 9.78
C GLU A 183 30.01 -14.63 8.98
N ASN A 184 30.06 -15.24 7.80
CA ASN A 184 31.23 -15.23 6.90
C ASN A 184 31.03 -14.25 5.71
N HIS A 185 30.20 -13.21 5.90
CA HIS A 185 29.87 -12.26 4.85
C HIS A 185 31.09 -11.57 4.22
N GLU A 186 32.17 -11.34 4.96
CA GLU A 186 33.39 -10.75 4.41
C GLU A 186 34.07 -11.64 3.38
N GLU A 187 34.09 -12.95 3.61
CA GLU A 187 34.61 -13.92 2.66
C GLU A 187 33.68 -14.04 1.44
N ALA A 188 32.38 -14.17 1.69
CA ALA A 188 31.37 -14.29 0.65
C ALA A 188 31.35 -13.06 -0.28
N ASN A 189 31.61 -11.86 0.26
CA ASN A 189 31.61 -10.60 -0.49
C ASN A 189 33.00 -10.16 -0.96
N ARG A 190 34.03 -11.03 -0.93
CA ARG A 190 35.32 -10.72 -1.57
C ARG A 190 35.09 -10.38 -3.04
N LEU A 191 35.82 -9.40 -3.56
CA LEU A 191 35.62 -8.95 -4.96
C LEU A 191 35.76 -10.09 -5.96
N GLY A 192 36.67 -11.05 -5.71
CA GLY A 192 36.82 -12.23 -6.57
C GLY A 192 35.59 -13.16 -6.60
N ASN A 193 34.65 -13.01 -5.66
CA ASN A 193 33.39 -13.74 -5.64
C ASN A 193 32.20 -12.92 -6.20
N LEU A 194 32.40 -11.65 -6.56
CA LEU A 194 31.35 -10.75 -7.03
C LEU A 194 31.56 -10.39 -8.51
N ILE A 195 30.48 -10.28 -9.27
CA ILE A 195 30.49 -9.83 -10.66
C ILE A 195 29.22 -9.04 -11.00
N SER A 196 29.36 -7.93 -11.73
CA SER A 196 28.24 -7.08 -12.16
C SER A 196 27.54 -7.64 -13.40
N LEU A 197 26.22 -7.87 -13.30
CA LEU A 197 25.40 -8.43 -14.37
C LEU A 197 24.08 -7.65 -14.55
N CYS A 198 23.55 -7.61 -15.76
CA CYS A 198 22.17 -7.18 -16.01
C CYS A 198 21.18 -8.24 -15.50
N GLN A 199 19.91 -7.88 -15.31
CA GLN A 199 18.84 -8.77 -14.84
C GLN A 199 18.77 -10.09 -15.64
N GLN A 200 18.89 -10.02 -16.97
CA GLN A 200 18.84 -11.19 -17.85
C GLN A 200 20.06 -12.12 -17.66
N CYS A 201 21.27 -11.56 -17.67
CA CYS A 201 22.49 -12.35 -17.46
C CYS A 201 22.54 -12.90 -16.03
N HIS A 202 22.11 -12.12 -15.04
CA HIS A 202 22.03 -12.55 -13.65
C HIS A 202 21.15 -13.79 -13.49
N SER A 203 19.97 -13.78 -14.12
CA SER A 203 19.04 -14.92 -14.10
C SER A 203 19.62 -16.16 -14.81
N ARG A 204 20.35 -15.96 -15.93
CA ARG A 204 21.00 -17.07 -16.67
C ARG A 204 22.04 -17.81 -15.84
N TRP A 205 22.79 -17.09 -14.99
CA TRP A 205 23.89 -17.64 -14.20
C TRP A 205 23.50 -17.98 -12.75
N GLU A 206 22.23 -17.77 -12.38
CA GLU A 206 21.76 -18.07 -11.03
C GLU A 206 21.98 -19.54 -10.66
N GLY A 207 22.63 -19.78 -9.51
CA GLY A 207 22.88 -21.13 -9.00
C GLY A 207 23.98 -21.91 -9.72
N VAL A 208 24.62 -21.36 -10.77
CA VAL A 208 25.74 -22.00 -11.47
C VAL A 208 27.05 -21.50 -10.86
N PRO A 209 27.83 -22.33 -10.15
CA PRO A 209 29.00 -21.89 -9.40
C PRO A 209 30.25 -21.72 -10.28
N VAL A 210 30.13 -20.96 -11.37
CA VAL A 210 31.19 -20.70 -12.34
C VAL A 210 31.24 -19.21 -12.63
N VAL A 211 32.44 -18.70 -12.97
CA VAL A 211 32.60 -17.29 -13.33
C VAL A 211 31.89 -17.03 -14.67
N PRO A 212 30.85 -16.17 -14.73
CA PRO A 212 30.23 -15.78 -15.98
C PRO A 212 31.26 -15.12 -16.90
N ARG A 213 31.24 -15.45 -18.20
CA ARG A 213 32.16 -14.88 -19.20
C ARG A 213 31.38 -14.26 -20.35
N ARG A 214 31.98 -13.27 -21.01
CA ARG A 214 31.57 -12.84 -22.35
C ARG A 214 31.84 -14.00 -23.30
N ASP A 215 30.84 -14.34 -24.12
CA ASP A 215 30.98 -15.29 -25.23
C ASP A 215 31.85 -14.69 -26.35
#